data_AF-A0A963PNI2-F1
#
_entry.id   AF-A0A963PNI2-F1
#
_cell.length_a   1.000
_cell.length_b   1.000
_cell.length_c   1.000
_cell.angle_alpha   90.00
_cell.angle_beta   90.00
_cell.angle_gamma   90.00
#
_symmetry.space_group_name_H-M   'P 1'
#
loop_
_entity.id
_entity.type
_entity.pdbx_description
1 polymer ?
#
loop_
_entity_poly.entity_id
_entity_poly.type
_entity_poly.pdbx_seq_one_letter_code
_entity_poly.pdbx_strand_id
1 'polypeptide(L)'
;MPPLSPLDRLLATADNALRTLSGANVAARPCPGAPSGVASEPLDEAQRRLSGALMRVNHVGEVCAQALYHAQALAARDTTLSARFESASREETDHLAWTQQRLRELGARPSLLNPLWYAGAFGIGWIAGKTSDALSLGFVVETERQVEHHLQGHLERLPAADEASRAIVQQMKEDEAGHAQMAEQA
;
A
#
# COMPACT_ATOMS: atom_id res chain seq x y z
N MET A 1 21.02 -15.42 -11.70
CA MET A 1 19.92 -15.88 -12.58
C MET A 1 19.99 -15.09 -13.88
N PRO A 2 19.71 -15.67 -15.05
CA PRO A 2 19.64 -14.91 -16.29
C PRO A 2 18.54 -13.83 -16.19
N PRO A 3 18.71 -12.67 -16.85
CA PRO A 3 17.71 -11.61 -16.82
C PRO A 3 16.42 -12.07 -17.51
N LEU A 4 15.27 -11.70 -16.94
CA LEU A 4 13.94 -11.99 -17.49
C LEU A 4 13.79 -11.43 -18.91
N SER A 5 13.18 -12.22 -19.81
CA SER A 5 12.86 -11.75 -21.16
C SER A 5 11.75 -10.68 -21.14
N PRO A 6 11.57 -9.89 -22.21
CA PRO A 6 10.47 -8.91 -22.27
C PRO A 6 9.08 -9.53 -22.07
N LEU A 7 8.88 -10.76 -22.56
CA LEU A 7 7.63 -11.48 -22.37
C LEU A 7 7.45 -11.90 -20.90
N ASP A 8 8.51 -12.39 -20.25
CA ASP A 8 8.45 -12.76 -18.83
C ASP A 8 8.13 -11.55 -17.95
N ARG A 9 8.73 -10.39 -18.26
CA ARG A 9 8.44 -9.13 -17.54
C ARG A 9 6.99 -8.69 -17.71
N LEU A 10 6.43 -8.82 -18.92
CA LEU A 10 5.03 -8.51 -19.19
C LEU A 10 4.10 -9.44 -18.41
N LEU A 11 4.38 -10.75 -18.42
CA LEU A 11 3.60 -11.74 -17.69
C LEU A 11 3.68 -11.53 -16.18
N ALA A 12 4.87 -11.23 -15.64
CA ALA A 12 5.04 -10.92 -14.22
C ALA A 12 4.26 -9.65 -13.82
N THR A 13 4.31 -8.61 -14.65
CA THR A 13 3.54 -7.37 -14.41
C THR A 13 2.04 -7.65 -14.42
N ALA A 14 1.55 -8.46 -15.35
CA ALA A 14 0.15 -8.87 -15.41
C ALA A 14 -0.28 -9.72 -14.21
N ASP A 15 0.56 -10.65 -13.76
CA ASP A 15 0.30 -11.47 -12.56
C ASP A 15 0.20 -10.60 -11.31
N ASN A 16 1.13 -9.65 -11.13
CA ASN A 16 1.12 -8.72 -10.00
C ASN A 16 -0.15 -7.84 -9.97
N ALA A 17 -0.57 -7.35 -11.14
CA ALA A 17 -1.82 -6.60 -11.28
C ALA A 17 -3.03 -7.46 -10.92
N LEU A 18 -3.09 -8.71 -11.40
CA LEU A 18 -4.17 -9.64 -11.10
C LEU A 18 -4.25 -9.98 -9.61
N ARG A 19 -3.12 -10.24 -8.95
CA ARG A 19 -3.08 -10.50 -7.49
C ARG A 19 -3.60 -9.30 -6.68
N THR A 20 -3.12 -8.10 -7.04
CA THR A 20 -3.54 -6.85 -6.40
C THR A 20 -5.04 -6.60 -6.56
N LEU A 21 -5.58 -6.75 -7.77
CA LEU A 21 -6.97 -6.41 -8.08
C LEU A 21 -7.96 -7.49 -7.65
N SER A 22 -7.55 -8.77 -7.63
CA SER A 22 -8.39 -9.87 -7.13
C SER A 22 -8.47 -9.90 -5.61
N GLY A 23 -7.55 -9.22 -4.90
CA GLY A 23 -7.45 -9.28 -3.45
C GLY A 23 -6.98 -10.66 -2.96
N ALA A 24 -6.16 -11.34 -3.77
CA ALA A 24 -5.56 -12.64 -3.44
C ALA A 24 -4.24 -12.52 -2.67
N ASN A 25 -3.91 -11.31 -2.20
CA ASN A 25 -2.69 -11.05 -1.44
C ASN A 25 -2.79 -11.66 -0.03
N VAL A 26 -1.67 -12.22 0.41
CA VAL A 26 -1.53 -12.86 1.72
C VAL A 26 -0.43 -12.14 2.47
N ALA A 27 -0.74 -11.67 3.66
CA ALA A 27 0.26 -11.06 4.53
C ALA A 27 1.28 -12.11 4.98
N ALA A 28 2.56 -11.76 4.92
CA ALA A 28 3.65 -12.50 5.53
C ALA A 28 3.72 -12.24 7.04
N ARG A 29 3.31 -11.05 7.48
CA ARG A 29 3.25 -10.65 8.89
C ARG A 29 1.84 -10.76 9.46
N PRO A 30 1.69 -11.06 10.77
CA PRO A 30 0.39 -11.03 11.43
C PRO A 30 -0.22 -9.62 11.35
N CYS A 31 -1.53 -9.54 11.17
CA CYS A 31 -2.25 -8.28 11.22
C CYS A 31 -2.05 -7.61 12.60
N PRO A 32 -1.68 -6.32 12.66
CA PRO A 32 -1.62 -5.57 13.91
C PRO A 32 -2.98 -5.66 14.63
N GLY A 33 -2.95 -6.13 15.87
CA GLY A 33 -4.12 -6.25 16.73
C GLY A 33 -4.24 -5.06 17.68
N ALA A 34 -5.42 -4.90 18.29
CA ALA A 34 -5.58 -4.01 19.43
C ALA A 34 -4.60 -4.42 20.57
N PRO A 35 -4.13 -3.47 21.40
CA PRO A 35 -3.25 -3.79 22.52
C PRO A 35 -3.85 -4.87 23.43
N SER A 36 -3.07 -5.92 23.72
CA SER A 36 -3.51 -7.04 24.57
C SER A 36 -4.04 -6.53 25.92
N GLY A 37 -5.28 -6.87 26.25
CA GLY A 37 -5.90 -6.58 27.56
C GLY A 37 -6.89 -5.42 27.59
N VAL A 38 -7.14 -4.74 26.46
CA VAL A 38 -8.24 -3.77 26.34
C VAL A 38 -9.45 -4.44 25.70
N ALA A 39 -10.59 -4.45 26.39
CA ALA A 39 -11.83 -4.89 25.79
C ALA A 39 -12.29 -3.82 24.80
N SER A 40 -12.18 -4.09 23.50
CA SER A 40 -12.64 -3.13 22.49
C SER A 40 -14.16 -2.95 22.62
N GLU A 41 -14.59 -1.71 22.84
CA GLU A 41 -16.01 -1.37 22.86
C GLU A 41 -16.62 -1.64 21.48
N PRO A 42 -17.85 -2.19 21.41
CA PRO A 42 -18.51 -2.42 20.13
C PRO A 42 -18.77 -1.08 19.44
N LEU A 43 -18.38 -0.98 18.17
CA LEU A 43 -18.64 0.20 17.36
C LEU A 43 -20.13 0.35 17.10
N ASP A 44 -20.64 1.58 17.25
CA ASP A 44 -21.96 1.92 16.74
C ASP A 44 -21.98 1.93 15.20
N GLU A 45 -23.17 2.01 14.61
CA GLU A 45 -23.34 1.99 13.16
C GLU A 45 -22.62 3.14 12.44
N ALA A 46 -22.65 4.34 13.03
CA ALA A 46 -22.04 5.51 12.43
C ALA A 46 -20.51 5.41 12.45
N GLN A 47 -19.95 4.96 13.57
CA GLN A 47 -18.54 4.67 13.75
C GLN A 47 -18.08 3.57 12.79
N ARG A 48 -18.79 2.45 12.71
CA ARG A 48 -18.46 1.34 11.80
C ARG A 48 -18.46 1.79 10.34
N ARG A 49 -19.44 2.60 9.92
CA ARG A 49 -19.50 3.18 8.57
C ARG A 49 -18.35 4.14 8.30
N LEU A 50 -17.99 4.99 9.25
CA LEU A 50 -16.86 5.90 9.13
C LEU A 50 -15.55 5.13 9.00
N SER A 51 -15.29 4.17 9.88
CA SER A 51 -14.12 3.29 9.81
C SER A 51 -14.04 2.55 8.48
N GLY A 52 -15.15 1.99 8.00
CA GLY A 52 -15.21 1.31 6.71
C GLY A 52 -15.01 2.23 5.50
N ALA A 53 -15.25 3.53 5.64
CA ALA A 53 -14.93 4.52 4.62
C ALA A 53 -13.44 4.87 4.62
N LEU A 54 -12.86 5.15 5.80
CA LEU A 54 -11.44 5.47 5.95
C LEU A 54 -10.54 4.30 5.55
N MET A 55 -10.84 3.08 6.03
CA MET A 55 -10.09 1.87 5.66
C MET A 55 -10.16 1.55 4.16
N ARG A 56 -11.22 1.96 3.48
CA ARG A 56 -11.34 1.79 2.03
C ARG A 56 -10.43 2.74 1.27
N VAL A 57 -10.25 3.95 1.78
CA VAL A 57 -9.30 4.91 1.20
C VAL A 57 -7.87 4.40 1.42
N ASN A 58 -7.54 3.94 2.63
CA ASN A 58 -6.24 3.30 2.91
C ASN A 58 -5.97 2.13 1.94
N HIS A 59 -6.92 1.19 1.83
CA HIS A 59 -6.81 0.09 0.88
C HIS A 59 -6.61 0.55 -0.58
N VAL A 60 -7.25 1.63 -1.02
CA VAL A 60 -7.01 2.17 -2.36
C VAL A 60 -5.60 2.74 -2.47
N GLY A 61 -5.10 3.39 -1.42
CA GLY A 61 -3.70 3.80 -1.29
C GLY A 61 -2.75 2.62 -1.52
N GLU A 62 -2.97 1.50 -0.82
CA GLU A 62 -2.16 0.29 -0.98
C GLU A 62 -2.20 -0.29 -2.40
N VAL A 63 -3.37 -0.30 -3.04
CA VAL A 63 -3.50 -0.71 -4.45
C VAL A 63 -2.67 0.18 -5.36
N CYS A 64 -2.64 1.50 -5.10
CA CYS A 64 -1.82 2.45 -5.84
C CYS A 64 -0.34 2.29 -5.56
N ALA A 65 0.06 2.04 -4.30
CA ALA A 65 1.45 1.81 -3.90
C ALA A 65 2.01 0.57 -4.61
N GLN A 66 1.28 -0.54 -4.61
CA GLN A 66 1.62 -1.73 -5.41
C GLN A 66 1.83 -1.40 -6.89
N ALA A 67 0.93 -0.60 -7.49
CA ALA A 67 1.04 -0.22 -8.89
C ALA A 67 2.29 0.65 -9.15
N LEU A 68 2.56 1.62 -8.28
CA LEU A 68 3.69 2.53 -8.37
C LEU A 68 5.02 1.79 -8.26
N TYR A 69 5.21 0.97 -7.23
CA TYR A 69 6.44 0.23 -7.02
C TYR A 69 6.74 -0.74 -8.17
N HIS A 70 5.75 -1.51 -8.64
CA HIS A 70 5.93 -2.38 -9.80
C HIS A 70 6.27 -1.59 -11.07
N ALA A 71 5.61 -0.46 -11.31
CA ALA A 71 5.88 0.36 -12.48
C ALA A 71 7.29 0.96 -12.48
N GLN A 72 7.73 1.44 -11.31
CA GLN A 72 9.07 2.00 -11.15
C GLN A 72 10.16 0.94 -11.20
N ALA A 73 9.94 -0.25 -10.60
CA ALA A 73 10.86 -1.38 -10.75
C ALA A 73 11.05 -1.76 -12.23
N LEU A 74 9.95 -1.83 -12.99
CA LEU A 74 10.00 -2.12 -14.43
C LEU A 74 10.73 -1.04 -15.25
N ALA A 75 10.64 0.22 -14.82
CA ALA A 75 11.19 1.37 -15.54
C ALA A 75 12.63 1.72 -15.15
N ALA A 76 13.07 1.35 -13.95
CA ALA A 76 14.39 1.65 -13.39
C ALA A 76 15.53 1.14 -14.28
N ARG A 77 16.60 1.93 -14.38
CA ARG A 77 17.80 1.56 -15.16
C ARG A 77 18.82 0.83 -14.29
N ASP A 78 18.94 1.27 -13.05
CA ASP A 78 19.73 0.58 -12.03
C ASP A 78 19.00 -0.67 -11.51
N THR A 79 19.64 -1.82 -11.65
CA THR A 79 19.14 -3.11 -11.15
C THR A 79 19.01 -3.16 -9.63
N THR A 80 19.85 -2.41 -8.90
CA THR A 80 19.77 -2.33 -7.44
C THR A 80 18.54 -1.54 -7.02
N LEU A 81 18.26 -0.42 -7.69
CA LEU A 81 17.04 0.36 -7.46
C LEU A 81 15.79 -0.43 -7.81
N SER A 82 15.78 -1.13 -8.94
CA SER A 82 14.71 -2.06 -9.32
C SER A 82 14.42 -3.07 -8.21
N ALA A 83 15.46 -3.72 -7.66
CA ALA A 83 15.30 -4.71 -6.60
C ALA A 83 14.78 -4.09 -5.28
N ARG A 84 15.13 -2.83 -4.98
CA ARG A 84 14.60 -2.10 -3.82
C ARG A 84 13.10 -1.86 -3.96
N PHE A 85 12.63 -1.39 -5.13
CA PHE A 85 11.20 -1.21 -5.38
C PHE A 85 10.42 -2.52 -5.31
N GLU A 86 10.98 -3.62 -5.81
CA GLU A 86 10.37 -4.94 -5.64
C GLU A 86 10.30 -5.37 -4.16
N SER A 87 11.26 -4.96 -3.33
CA SER A 87 11.21 -5.21 -1.88
C SER A 87 10.12 -4.41 -1.19
N ALA A 88 10.08 -3.11 -1.44
CA ALA A 88 9.03 -2.23 -0.91
C ALA A 88 7.64 -2.76 -1.29
N SER A 89 7.44 -3.15 -2.56
CA SER A 89 6.16 -3.74 -2.99
C SER A 89 5.77 -5.02 -2.24
N ARG A 90 6.75 -5.85 -1.82
CA ARG A 90 6.47 -7.04 -1.00
C ARG A 90 6.07 -6.66 0.42
N GLU A 91 6.70 -5.64 0.99
CA GLU A 91 6.37 -5.11 2.31
C GLU A 91 4.95 -4.51 2.32
N GLU A 92 4.59 -3.77 1.28
CA GLU A 92 3.23 -3.23 1.05
C GLU A 92 2.14 -4.30 0.87
N THR A 93 2.53 -5.54 0.57
CA THR A 93 1.54 -6.64 0.42
C THR A 93 0.86 -6.93 1.76
N ASP A 94 1.59 -6.75 2.87
CA ASP A 94 1.04 -6.89 4.22
C ASP A 94 -0.05 -5.86 4.47
N HIS A 95 0.22 -4.58 4.18
CA HIS A 95 -0.72 -3.48 4.39
C HIS A 95 -1.98 -3.65 3.57
N LEU A 96 -1.84 -4.03 2.30
CA LEU A 96 -2.98 -4.32 1.42
C LEU A 96 -3.83 -5.47 1.98
N ALA A 97 -3.22 -6.55 2.45
CA ALA A 97 -3.93 -7.69 3.02
C ALA A 97 -4.63 -7.33 4.35
N TRP A 98 -3.98 -6.56 5.23
CA TRP A 98 -4.55 -6.12 6.51
C TRP A 98 -5.73 -5.18 6.32
N THR A 99 -5.60 -4.18 5.44
CA THR A 99 -6.70 -3.26 5.14
C THR A 99 -7.88 -3.99 4.48
N GLN A 100 -7.61 -4.97 3.61
CA GLN A 100 -8.65 -5.81 3.01
C GLN A 100 -9.35 -6.70 4.05
N GLN A 101 -8.59 -7.29 4.98
CA GLN A 101 -9.16 -8.04 6.10
C GLN A 101 -10.06 -7.14 6.95
N ARG A 102 -9.58 -5.96 7.32
CA ARG A 102 -10.34 -5.04 8.17
C ARG A 102 -11.63 -4.56 7.52
N LEU A 103 -11.61 -4.32 6.20
CA LEU A 103 -12.83 -4.02 5.45
C LEU A 103 -13.88 -5.11 5.59
N ARG A 104 -13.49 -6.40 5.53
CA ARG A 104 -14.41 -7.53 5.73
C ARG A 104 -14.98 -7.56 7.14
N GLU A 105 -14.13 -7.36 8.16
CA GLU A 105 -14.55 -7.34 9.57
C GLU A 105 -15.56 -6.22 9.88
N LEU A 106 -15.41 -5.07 9.22
CA LEU A 106 -16.33 -3.93 9.34
C LEU A 106 -17.63 -4.11 8.54
N GLY A 107 -17.76 -5.17 7.75
CA GLY A 107 -18.85 -5.35 6.79
C GLY A 107 -18.82 -4.35 5.62
N ALA A 108 -17.65 -3.78 5.35
CA ALA A 108 -17.38 -2.88 4.24
C ALA A 108 -16.82 -3.65 3.03
N ARG A 109 -16.60 -2.93 1.93
CA ARG A 109 -16.03 -3.49 0.69
C ARG A 109 -14.87 -2.63 0.18
N PRO A 110 -13.92 -3.22 -0.57
CA PRO A 110 -12.98 -2.47 -1.38
C PRO A 110 -13.68 -1.56 -2.41
N SER A 111 -12.92 -0.62 -2.98
CA SER A 111 -13.41 0.24 -4.04
C SER A 111 -13.65 -0.56 -5.34
N LEU A 112 -14.74 -0.27 -6.05
CA LEU A 112 -15.00 -0.86 -7.37
C LEU A 112 -14.10 -0.25 -8.45
N LEU A 113 -13.52 0.91 -8.15
CA LEU A 113 -12.65 1.64 -9.06
C LEU A 113 -11.17 1.25 -8.90
N ASN A 114 -10.86 0.23 -8.09
CA ASN A 114 -9.49 -0.27 -7.94
C ASN A 114 -8.77 -0.51 -9.28
N PRO A 115 -9.41 -1.08 -10.33
CA PRO A 115 -8.75 -1.22 -11.64
C PRO A 115 -8.33 0.11 -12.26
N LEU A 116 -9.16 1.15 -12.12
CA LEU A 116 -8.86 2.49 -12.62
C LEU A 116 -7.72 3.13 -11.82
N TRP A 117 -7.77 3.03 -10.49
CA TRP A 117 -6.74 3.57 -9.60
C TRP A 117 -5.39 2.89 -9.84
N TYR A 118 -5.37 1.56 -9.92
CA TYR A 118 -4.17 0.79 -10.25
C TYR A 118 -3.58 1.22 -11.59
N ALA A 119 -4.39 1.27 -12.65
CA ALA A 119 -3.91 1.64 -13.98
C ALA A 119 -3.34 3.08 -14.01
N GLY A 120 -3.99 4.02 -13.33
CA GLY A 120 -3.53 5.41 -13.24
C GLY A 120 -2.21 5.52 -12.47
N ALA A 121 -2.13 4.90 -11.30
CA ALA A 121 -0.92 4.86 -10.47
C ALA A 121 0.24 4.20 -11.21
N PHE A 122 0.01 3.05 -11.87
CA PHE A 122 1.01 2.37 -12.69
C PHE A 122 1.55 3.29 -13.80
N GLY A 123 0.65 3.96 -14.54
CA GLY A 123 1.05 4.88 -15.60
C GLY A 123 1.92 6.03 -15.11
N ILE A 124 1.54 6.66 -13.99
CA ILE A 124 2.31 7.75 -13.38
C ILE A 124 3.69 7.25 -12.92
N GLY A 125 3.74 6.13 -12.20
CA GLY A 125 4.98 5.53 -11.72
C GLY A 125 5.93 5.17 -12.87
N TRP A 126 5.39 4.59 -13.95
CA TRP A 126 6.19 4.22 -15.12
C TRP A 126 6.80 5.44 -15.81
N ILE A 127 6.03 6.53 -15.97
CA ILE A 127 6.52 7.79 -16.55
C ILE A 127 7.63 8.39 -15.68
N ALA A 128 7.42 8.43 -14.36
CA ALA A 128 8.43 8.93 -13.41
C ALA A 128 9.74 8.13 -13.52
N GLY A 129 9.65 6.79 -13.46
CA GLY A 129 10.81 5.90 -13.55
C GLY A 129 11.54 5.97 -14.90
N LYS A 130 10.82 6.19 -16.01
CA LYS A 130 11.46 6.32 -17.34
C LYS A 130 12.27 7.59 -17.50
N THR A 131 11.93 8.65 -16.76
CA THR A 131 12.56 9.96 -16.89
C THR A 131 14.01 9.91 -16.36
N SER A 132 14.20 9.56 -15.09
CA SER A 132 15.50 9.23 -14.51
C SER A 132 15.34 8.53 -13.15
N ASP A 133 16.35 7.77 -12.73
CA ASP A 133 16.34 7.10 -11.43
C ASP A 133 16.25 8.12 -10.27
N ALA A 134 16.92 9.28 -10.38
CA ALA A 134 16.86 10.35 -9.39
C ALA A 134 15.47 11.00 -9.27
N LEU A 135 14.78 11.23 -10.40
CA LEU A 135 13.41 11.75 -10.38
C LEU A 135 12.42 10.70 -9.86
N SER A 136 12.65 9.42 -10.17
CA SER A 136 11.86 8.31 -9.63
C SER A 136 11.95 8.26 -8.10
N LEU A 137 13.16 8.34 -7.55
CA LEU A 137 13.41 8.38 -6.11
C LEU A 137 12.75 9.60 -5.47
N GLY A 138 12.95 10.80 -6.04
CA GLY A 138 12.30 12.02 -5.53
C GLY A 138 10.77 11.93 -5.53
N PHE A 139 10.19 11.31 -6.56
CA PHE A 139 8.74 11.06 -6.61
C PHE A 139 8.28 10.10 -5.50
N VAL A 140 9.02 9.03 -5.22
CA VAL A 140 8.70 8.11 -4.12
C VAL A 140 8.80 8.82 -2.78
N VAL A 141 9.90 9.52 -2.50
CA VAL A 141 10.08 10.27 -1.24
C VAL A 141 8.91 11.22 -0.98
N GLU A 142 8.47 11.97 -2.00
CA GLU A 142 7.32 12.87 -1.84
C GLU A 142 5.99 12.12 -1.67
N THR A 143 5.82 10.99 -2.37
CA THR A 143 4.63 10.14 -2.21
C THR A 143 4.57 9.58 -0.79
N GLU A 144 5.67 9.05 -0.27
CA GLU A 144 5.74 8.52 1.11
C GLU A 144 5.43 9.58 2.16
N ARG A 145 5.95 10.80 1.99
CA ARG A 145 5.62 11.93 2.88
C ARG A 145 4.13 12.26 2.87
N GLN A 146 3.50 12.23 1.69
CA GLN A 146 2.06 12.47 1.57
C GLN A 146 1.24 11.31 2.16
N VAL A 147 1.69 10.07 2.00
CA VAL A 147 1.06 8.89 2.63
C VAL A 147 1.14 9.00 4.15
N GLU A 148 2.31 9.29 4.72
CA GLU A 148 2.47 9.46 6.18
C GLU A 148 1.50 10.51 6.73
N HIS A 149 1.41 11.67 6.07
CA HIS A 149 0.48 12.73 6.44
C HIS A 149 -0.99 12.29 6.32
N HIS A 150 -1.33 11.56 5.26
CA HIS A 150 -2.66 11.01 5.04
C HIS A 150 -3.07 10.02 6.15
N LEU A 151 -2.18 9.10 6.52
CA LEU A 151 -2.40 8.12 7.58
C LEU A 151 -2.56 8.80 8.94
N GLN A 152 -1.76 9.83 9.23
CA GLN A 152 -1.94 10.65 10.43
C GLN A 152 -3.33 11.29 10.49
N GLY A 153 -3.79 11.90 9.39
CA GLY A 153 -5.13 12.47 9.31
C GLY A 153 -6.24 11.41 9.48
N HIS A 154 -6.01 10.17 9.07
CA HIS A 154 -6.95 9.06 9.32
C HIS A 154 -6.94 8.59 10.78
N LEU A 155 -5.78 8.54 11.44
CA LEU A 155 -5.69 8.25 12.88
C LEU A 155 -6.44 9.28 13.73
N GLU A 156 -6.49 10.55 13.31
CA GLU A 156 -7.25 11.59 14.01
C GLU A 156 -8.76 11.45 13.82
N ARG A 157 -9.20 10.86 12.69
CA ARG A 157 -10.62 10.74 12.32
C ARG A 157 -11.24 9.39 12.69
N LEU A 158 -10.43 8.34 12.83
CA LEU A 158 -10.91 7.02 13.24
C LEU A 158 -11.54 7.08 14.64
N PRO A 159 -12.71 6.45 14.85
CA PRO A 159 -13.32 6.34 16.17
C PRO A 159 -12.32 5.81 17.21
N ALA A 160 -12.30 6.41 18.41
CA ALA A 160 -11.39 5.98 19.49
C ALA A 160 -11.59 4.50 19.86
N ALA A 161 -12.84 4.02 19.82
CA ALA A 161 -13.21 2.63 20.07
C ALA A 161 -12.73 1.65 18.97
N ASP A 162 -12.36 2.14 17.78
CA ASP A 162 -11.90 1.27 16.68
C ASP A 162 -10.39 0.99 16.77
N GLU A 163 -9.98 0.40 17.88
CA GLU A 163 -8.58 0.11 18.17
C GLU A 163 -7.93 -0.78 17.11
N ALA A 164 -8.69 -1.71 16.52
CA ALA A 164 -8.20 -2.59 15.47
C ALA A 164 -7.83 -1.81 14.18
N SER A 165 -8.70 -0.93 13.67
CA SER A 165 -8.34 -0.10 12.50
C SER A 165 -7.20 0.86 12.84
N ARG A 166 -7.20 1.43 14.04
CA ARG A 166 -6.15 2.34 14.50
C ARG A 166 -4.79 1.65 14.57
N ALA A 167 -4.73 0.42 15.08
CA ALA A 167 -3.50 -0.37 15.15
C ALA A 167 -2.93 -0.65 13.75
N ILE A 168 -3.77 -1.00 12.79
CA ILE A 168 -3.36 -1.20 11.39
C ILE A 168 -2.77 0.10 10.82
N VAL A 169 -3.51 1.22 10.89
CA VAL A 169 -3.07 2.49 10.32
C VAL A 169 -1.81 3.03 11.02
N GLN A 170 -1.67 2.79 12.33
CA GLN A 170 -0.48 3.16 13.08
C GLN A 170 0.75 2.37 12.61
N GLN A 171 0.62 1.05 12.47
CA GLN A 171 1.72 0.22 11.94
C GLN A 171 2.11 0.63 10.52
N MET A 172 1.12 0.87 9.66
CA MET A 172 1.37 1.35 8.30
C MET A 172 2.18 2.65 8.34
N LYS A 173 1.75 3.64 9.13
CA LYS A 173 2.47 4.92 9.27
C LYS A 173 3.91 4.76 9.75
N GLU A 174 4.16 3.83 10.65
CA GLU A 174 5.52 3.52 11.14
C GLU A 174 6.40 2.88 10.06
N ASP A 175 5.84 1.97 9.27
CA ASP A 175 6.52 1.30 8.15
C ASP A 175 6.88 2.32 7.05
N GLU A 176 5.94 3.22 6.68
CA GLU A 176 6.15 4.23 5.62
C GLU A 176 7.23 5.28 5.96
N ALA A 177 7.37 5.62 7.24
CA ALA A 177 8.47 6.47 7.70
C ALA A 177 9.85 5.80 7.46
N GLY A 178 9.91 4.47 7.43
CA GLY A 178 11.09 3.70 7.04
C GLY A 178 11.36 3.73 5.54
N HIS A 179 10.32 3.66 4.70
CA HIS A 179 10.43 3.73 3.24
C HIS A 179 10.98 5.09 2.76
N ALA A 180 10.51 6.19 3.33
CA ALA A 180 11.03 7.52 3.04
C ALA A 180 12.54 7.63 3.31
N GLN A 181 13.00 7.10 4.46
CA GLN A 181 14.42 7.11 4.82
C GLN A 181 15.27 6.23 3.89
N MET A 182 14.75 5.07 3.47
CA MET A 182 15.42 4.22 2.50
C MET A 182 15.62 4.94 1.16
N ALA A 183 14.60 5.65 0.69
CA ALA A 183 14.64 6.37 -0.59
C ALA A 183 15.54 7.62 -0.53
N GLU A 184 15.63 8.31 0.61
CA GLU A 184 16.53 9.46 0.80
C GLU A 184 18.02 9.05 0.86
N GLN A 185 18.34 7.84 1.31
CA GLN A 185 19.70 7.31 1.43
C GLN A 185 20.18 6.52 0.20
N ALA A 186 19.34 6.46 -0.85
CA ALA A 186 19.46 5.53 -1.97
C ALA A 186 20.57 5.84 -2.99
#